data_AF-A0A8T3PSC2-F1
#
_entry.id   AF-A0A8T3PSC2-F1
#
_cell.length_a   1.000
_cell.length_b   1.000
_cell.length_c   1.000
_cell.angle_alpha   90.00
_cell.angle_beta   90.00
_cell.angle_gamma   90.00
#
_symmetry.space_group_name_H-M   'P 1'
#
loop_
_entity.id
_entity.type
_entity.pdbx_description
1 polymer ?
#
loop_
_entity_poly.entity_id
_entity_poly.type
_entity_poly.pdbx_seq_one_letter_code
_entity_poly.pdbx_strand_id
1 'polypeptide(L)'
;MDKVYARRTLEAAWKRVAANRGAAGVDRVSVERFKAREGHYLEELEAALREGRYRPDPVRRVHIPKGSGETRPLGIPTVKDRIVQTALKMVLEPIFEREFLPVSYGFRPGRGCKDALREVEALLKAGYTFVVDADVKSYFDTIPCGPLMDRLEDEISDGKVLALVEAFLGQDILDGL
;
A
#
# COMPACT_ATOMS: atom_id res chain seq x y z
N MET A 1 -11.78 -2.26 -12.28
CA MET A 1 -11.56 -0.80 -12.24
C MET A 1 -12.78 -0.08 -11.68
N ASP A 2 -13.98 -0.42 -12.16
CA ASP A 2 -15.28 -0.01 -11.62
C ASP A 2 -15.38 -0.04 -10.08
N LYS A 3 -14.91 -1.12 -9.45
CA LYS A 3 -14.92 -1.27 -7.98
C LYS A 3 -13.95 -0.32 -7.28
N VAL A 4 -12.89 0.12 -7.95
CA VAL A 4 -11.86 1.02 -7.40
C VAL A 4 -12.38 2.45 -7.38
N TYR A 5 -12.91 2.95 -8.50
CA TYR A 5 -13.41 4.33 -8.59
C TYR A 5 -14.83 4.52 -8.02
N ALA A 6 -15.53 3.44 -7.66
CA ALA A 6 -16.86 3.54 -7.08
C ALA A 6 -16.84 4.46 -5.85
N ARG A 7 -17.74 5.46 -5.82
CA ARG A 7 -17.82 6.46 -4.74
C ARG A 7 -17.73 5.85 -3.34
N ARG A 8 -18.52 4.79 -3.08
CA ARG A 8 -18.52 4.06 -1.80
C ARG A 8 -17.15 3.50 -1.40
N THR A 9 -16.36 3.04 -2.38
CA THR A 9 -15.02 2.50 -2.15
C THR A 9 -14.06 3.63 -1.82
N LEU A 10 -14.10 4.74 -2.57
CA LEU A 10 -13.27 5.91 -2.31
C LEU A 10 -13.59 6.55 -0.96
N GLU A 11 -14.86 6.62 -0.57
CA GLU A 11 -15.28 7.08 0.77
C GLU A 11 -14.78 6.16 1.89
N ALA A 12 -14.88 4.84 1.70
CA ALA A 12 -14.36 3.88 2.66
C ALA A 12 -12.83 3.96 2.79
N ALA A 13 -12.13 4.12 1.67
CA ALA A 13 -10.70 4.33 1.62
C ALA A 13 -10.30 5.64 2.32
N TRP A 14 -11.02 6.73 2.05
CA TRP A 14 -10.82 8.01 2.72
C TRP A 14 -10.96 7.91 4.23
N LYS A 15 -12.01 7.25 4.74
CA LYS A 15 -12.18 7.05 6.19
C LYS A 15 -10.96 6.36 6.82
N ARG A 16 -10.37 5.37 6.14
CA ARG A 16 -9.14 4.68 6.60
C ARG A 16 -7.93 5.62 6.56
N VAL A 17 -7.74 6.37 5.48
CA VAL A 17 -6.64 7.34 5.33
C VAL A 17 -6.72 8.44 6.38
N ALA A 18 -7.92 8.97 6.64
CA ALA A 18 -8.15 10.00 7.64
C ALA A 18 -7.85 9.51 9.07
N ALA A 19 -8.22 8.26 9.39
CA ALA A 19 -7.93 7.65 10.69
C ALA A 19 -6.42 7.51 10.98
N ASN A 20 -5.61 7.30 9.94
CA ASN A 20 -4.16 7.14 10.07
C ASN A 20 -3.41 8.44 10.39
N ARG A 21 -4.03 9.61 10.21
CA ARG A 21 -3.45 10.94 10.51
C ARG A 21 -2.05 11.15 9.90
N GLY A 22 -1.83 10.62 8.70
CA GLY A 22 -0.56 10.71 8.00
C GLY A 22 -0.23 12.13 7.55
N ALA A 23 1.05 12.47 7.51
CA ALA A 23 1.54 13.76 7.05
C ALA A 23 1.16 14.06 5.58
N ALA A 24 1.22 15.34 5.20
CA ALA A 24 0.97 15.76 3.82
C ALA A 24 2.07 15.26 2.86
N GLY A 25 1.68 15.01 1.61
CA GLY A 25 2.59 14.67 0.52
C GLY A 25 3.24 15.92 -0.08
N VAL A 26 3.68 15.81 -1.34
CA VAL A 26 4.34 16.90 -2.09
C VAL A 26 3.42 18.10 -2.33
N ASP A 27 2.10 17.87 -2.42
CA ASP A 27 1.06 18.88 -2.59
C ASP A 27 0.79 19.73 -1.33
N ARG A 28 1.39 19.36 -0.20
CA ARG A 28 1.20 19.99 1.12
C ARG A 28 -0.27 20.03 1.57
N VAL A 29 -1.13 19.18 1.01
CA VAL A 29 -2.53 19.05 1.45
C VAL A 29 -2.57 18.09 2.65
N SER A 30 -2.95 18.62 3.81
CA SER A 30 -3.13 17.81 5.02
C SER A 30 -4.45 17.05 5.00
N VAL A 31 -4.59 16.06 5.90
CA VAL A 31 -5.84 15.32 6.09
C VAL A 31 -6.98 16.27 6.50
N GLU A 32 -6.72 17.27 7.32
CA GLU A 32 -7.71 18.27 7.76
C GLU A 32 -8.18 19.14 6.59
N ARG A 33 -7.25 19.60 5.75
CA ARG A 33 -7.57 20.37 4.55
C ARG A 33 -8.34 19.54 3.53
N PHE A 34 -7.98 18.26 3.38
CA PHE A 34 -8.72 17.33 2.53
C PHE A 34 -10.14 17.16 3.06
N LYS A 35 -10.30 16.89 4.37
CA LYS A 35 -11.59 16.70 5.05
C LYS A 35 -12.54 17.88 4.83
N ALA A 36 -12.03 19.11 4.90
CA ALA A 36 -12.83 20.32 4.69
C ALA A 36 -13.49 20.40 3.29
N ARG A 37 -12.97 19.66 2.30
CA ARG A 37 -13.49 19.62 0.92
C ARG A 37 -13.61 18.19 0.39
N GLU A 38 -13.85 17.21 1.26
CA GLU A 38 -13.77 15.79 0.93
C GLU A 38 -14.71 15.40 -0.23
N GLY A 39 -15.94 15.92 -0.26
CA GLY A 39 -16.90 15.62 -1.33
C GLY A 39 -16.37 15.97 -2.71
N HIS A 40 -15.76 17.16 -2.84
CA HIS A 40 -15.17 17.66 -4.07
C HIS A 40 -13.94 16.85 -4.49
N TYR A 41 -13.01 16.58 -3.57
CA TYR A 41 -11.82 15.81 -3.92
C TYR A 41 -12.15 14.36 -4.28
N LEU A 42 -13.12 13.74 -3.61
CA LEU A 42 -13.57 12.39 -3.94
C LEU A 42 -14.29 12.34 -5.29
N GLU A 43 -15.02 13.40 -5.67
CA GLU A 43 -15.64 13.52 -6.99
C GLU A 43 -14.61 13.68 -8.10
N GLU A 44 -13.61 14.53 -7.86
CA GLU A 44 -12.48 14.70 -8.76
C GLU A 44 -11.73 13.37 -8.97
N LEU A 45 -11.46 12.63 -7.89
CA LEU A 45 -10.82 11.31 -7.96
C LEU A 45 -11.66 10.29 -8.73
N GLU A 46 -12.96 10.22 -8.44
CA GLU A 46 -13.90 9.32 -9.11
C GLU A 46 -13.90 9.57 -10.63
N ALA A 47 -14.03 10.84 -11.05
CA ALA A 47 -14.02 11.21 -12.47
C ALA A 47 -12.67 10.91 -13.12
N ALA A 48 -11.55 11.31 -12.49
CA ALA A 48 -10.21 11.08 -13.03
C ALA A 48 -9.89 9.59 -13.21
N LEU A 49 -10.27 8.75 -12.26
CA LEU A 49 -10.06 7.30 -12.34
C LEU A 49 -10.98 6.66 -13.39
N ARG A 50 -12.25 7.05 -13.44
CA ARG A 50 -13.22 6.53 -14.42
C ARG A 50 -12.79 6.83 -15.86
N GLU A 51 -12.29 8.05 -16.08
CA GLU A 51 -11.85 8.53 -17.39
C GLU A 51 -10.41 8.12 -17.73
N GLY A 52 -9.69 7.47 -16.81
CA GLY A 52 -8.30 7.04 -17.03
C GLY A 52 -7.27 8.19 -17.04
N ARG A 53 -7.66 9.36 -16.54
CA ARG A 53 -6.82 10.58 -16.47
C ARG A 53 -6.03 10.69 -15.18
N TYR A 54 -6.31 9.87 -14.17
CA TYR A 54 -5.57 9.86 -12.92
C TYR A 54 -4.09 9.56 -13.15
N ARG A 55 -3.21 10.37 -12.57
CA ARG A 55 -1.77 10.14 -12.53
C ARG A 55 -1.31 10.33 -11.08
N PRO A 56 -0.58 9.36 -10.50
CA PRO A 56 -0.04 9.53 -9.16
C PRO A 56 0.90 10.72 -9.08
N ASP A 57 0.90 11.43 -7.95
CA ASP A 57 1.85 12.51 -7.71
C ASP A 57 3.21 11.93 -7.28
N PRO A 58 4.32 12.67 -7.39
CA PRO A 58 5.58 12.23 -6.80
C PRO A 58 5.47 12.00 -5.28
N VAL A 59 6.22 11.03 -4.77
CA VAL A 59 6.26 10.70 -3.35
C VAL A 59 7.24 11.62 -2.62
N ARG A 60 6.80 12.24 -1.52
CA ARG A 60 7.67 13.12 -0.72
C ARG A 60 8.60 12.28 0.16
N ARG A 61 9.91 12.47 0.04
CA ARG A 61 10.90 11.83 0.91
C ARG A 61 11.02 12.58 2.23
N VAL A 62 11.02 11.85 3.34
CA VAL A 62 11.33 12.35 4.68
C VAL A 62 12.32 11.39 5.34
N HIS A 63 13.36 11.94 5.95
CA HIS A 63 14.34 11.16 6.71
C HIS A 63 13.93 11.11 8.18
N ILE A 64 13.62 9.91 8.67
CA ILE A 64 13.27 9.70 10.08
C ILE A 64 14.49 9.14 10.80
N PRO A 65 14.86 9.63 11.99
CA PRO A 65 15.96 9.07 12.75
C PRO A 65 15.75 7.58 13.03
N LYS A 66 16.78 6.78 12.72
CA LYS A 66 16.95 5.43 13.20
C LYS A 66 17.97 5.54 14.33
N GLY A 67 17.70 4.94 15.50
CA GLY A 67 18.66 4.97 16.61
C GLY A 67 20.06 4.56 16.11
N SER A 68 21.12 5.17 16.65
CA SER A 68 22.55 5.10 16.20
C SER A 68 23.03 6.12 15.14
N GLY A 69 22.25 7.16 14.81
CA GLY A 69 22.69 8.24 13.91
C GLY A 69 22.43 7.97 12.42
N GLU A 70 21.89 6.80 12.10
CA GLU A 70 21.33 6.49 10.79
C GLU A 70 19.94 7.13 10.61
N THR A 71 19.49 7.28 9.37
CA THR A 71 18.09 7.67 9.09
C THR A 71 17.42 6.60 8.22
N ARG A 72 16.11 6.43 8.40
CA ARG A 72 15.27 5.62 7.51
C ARG A 72 14.54 6.58 6.56
N PRO A 73 14.73 6.43 5.24
CA PRO A 73 13.99 7.21 4.28
C PRO A 73 12.53 6.71 4.23
N LEU A 74 11.57 7.62 4.43
CA LEU A 74 10.14 7.36 4.35
C LEU A 74 9.56 8.11 3.14
N GLY A 75 8.83 7.39 2.29
CA GLY A 75 8.03 8.00 1.23
C GLY A 75 6.63 8.33 1.72
N ILE A 76 6.19 9.57 1.53
CA ILE A 76 4.86 10.06 1.91
C ILE A 76 4.10 10.47 0.65
N PRO A 77 3.20 9.61 0.12
CA PRO A 77 2.33 9.97 -1.01
C PRO A 77 1.33 11.07 -0.62
N THR A 78 0.69 11.71 -1.60
CA THR A 78 -0.38 12.68 -1.34
C THR A 78 -1.61 12.01 -0.70
N VAL A 79 -2.50 12.81 -0.11
CA VAL A 79 -3.74 12.26 0.46
C VAL A 79 -4.57 11.56 -0.63
N LYS A 80 -4.61 12.14 -1.83
CA LYS A 80 -5.26 11.56 -3.01
C LYS A 80 -4.67 10.19 -3.35
N ASP A 81 -3.35 10.10 -3.49
CA ASP A 81 -2.67 8.83 -3.76
C ASP A 81 -2.96 7.76 -2.71
N ARG A 82 -2.90 8.12 -1.43
CA ARG A 82 -3.21 7.17 -0.35
C ARG A 82 -4.65 6.66 -0.41
N ILE A 83 -5.60 7.50 -0.83
CA ILE A 83 -7.00 7.08 -1.01
C ILE A 83 -7.10 6.08 -2.15
N VAL A 84 -6.48 6.37 -3.30
CA VAL A 84 -6.51 5.49 -4.47
C VAL A 84 -5.79 4.16 -4.20
N GLN A 85 -4.60 4.20 -3.57
CA GLN A 85 -3.87 3.00 -3.13
C GLN A 85 -4.71 2.17 -2.14
N THR A 86 -5.39 2.82 -1.19
CA THR A 86 -6.27 2.12 -0.24
C THR A 86 -7.48 1.51 -0.94
N ALA A 87 -8.09 2.21 -1.91
CA ALA A 87 -9.19 1.68 -2.70
C ALA A 87 -8.76 0.48 -3.55
N LEU A 88 -7.59 0.55 -4.20
CA LEU A 88 -6.97 -0.58 -4.90
C LEU A 88 -6.77 -1.75 -3.96
N LYS A 89 -6.14 -1.53 -2.80
CA LYS A 89 -5.94 -2.57 -1.79
C LYS A 89 -7.26 -3.23 -1.40
N MET A 90 -8.32 -2.45 -1.15
CA MET A 90 -9.63 -3.01 -0.77
C MET A 90 -10.24 -3.93 -1.83
N VAL A 91 -9.93 -3.70 -3.11
CA VAL A 91 -10.42 -4.51 -4.22
C VAL A 91 -9.52 -5.74 -4.46
N LEU A 92 -8.21 -5.58 -4.30
CA LEU A 92 -7.22 -6.62 -4.57
C LEU A 92 -7.04 -7.59 -3.39
N GLU A 93 -7.10 -7.11 -2.15
CA GLU A 93 -6.83 -7.90 -0.94
C GLU A 93 -7.71 -9.17 -0.85
N PRO A 94 -9.03 -9.15 -1.13
CA PRO A 94 -9.84 -10.36 -1.09
C PRO A 94 -9.50 -11.40 -2.17
N ILE A 95 -8.87 -10.98 -3.28
CA ILE A 95 -8.43 -11.88 -4.35
C ILE A 95 -7.19 -12.62 -3.87
N PHE A 96 -6.15 -11.88 -3.48
CA PHE A 96 -4.89 -12.46 -3.05
C PHE A 96 -4.95 -13.18 -1.69
N GLU A 97 -5.87 -12.81 -0.80
CA GLU A 97 -6.04 -13.54 0.47
C GLU A 97 -6.44 -15.01 0.28
N ARG A 98 -7.03 -15.36 -0.86
CA ARG A 98 -7.36 -16.75 -1.20
C ARG A 98 -6.14 -17.58 -1.59
N GLU A 99 -5.12 -16.91 -2.13
CA GLU A 99 -3.90 -17.55 -2.63
C GLU A 99 -2.79 -17.58 -1.57
N PHE A 100 -2.81 -16.67 -0.59
CA PHE A 100 -1.76 -16.60 0.42
C PHE A 100 -1.73 -17.84 1.32
N LEU A 101 -0.54 -18.43 1.42
CA LEU A 101 -0.26 -19.59 2.27
C LEU A 101 -0.69 -19.35 3.74
N PRO A 102 -1.18 -20.39 4.44
CA PRO A 102 -1.57 -20.28 5.85
C PRO A 102 -0.46 -19.82 6.80
N VAL A 103 0.80 -20.05 6.42
CA VAL A 103 2.02 -19.69 7.18
C VAL A 103 2.53 -18.27 6.87
N SER A 104 1.81 -17.49 6.05
CA SER A 104 2.09 -16.08 5.83
C SER A 104 1.28 -15.24 6.81
N TYR A 105 1.93 -14.38 7.60
CA TYR A 105 1.27 -13.61 8.67
C TYR A 105 1.41 -12.09 8.53
N GLY A 106 2.39 -11.60 7.76
CA GLY A 106 2.70 -10.17 7.66
C GLY A 106 1.67 -9.41 6.82
N PHE A 107 1.20 -8.27 7.32
CA PHE A 107 0.33 -7.33 6.59
C PHE A 107 -1.02 -7.88 6.11
N ARG A 108 -1.48 -9.02 6.66
CA ARG A 108 -2.74 -9.66 6.30
C ARG A 108 -3.87 -9.37 7.30
N PRO A 109 -5.12 -9.21 6.85
CA PRO A 109 -6.26 -9.02 7.74
C PRO A 109 -6.45 -10.24 8.67
N GLY A 110 -6.64 -9.98 9.96
CA GLY A 110 -6.90 -11.03 10.96
C GLY A 110 -5.69 -11.90 11.32
N ARG A 111 -4.49 -11.59 10.83
CA ARG A 111 -3.24 -12.29 11.14
C ARG A 111 -2.18 -11.29 11.62
N GLY A 112 -1.30 -11.72 12.53
CA GLY A 112 -0.20 -10.89 12.97
C GLY A 112 0.92 -11.65 13.68
N CYS A 113 1.84 -10.91 14.29
CA CYS A 113 3.06 -11.48 14.88
C CYS A 113 2.75 -12.56 15.93
N LYS A 114 1.67 -12.40 16.71
CA LYS A 114 1.27 -13.39 17.72
C LYS A 114 0.83 -14.72 17.11
N ASP A 115 0.26 -14.72 15.90
CA ASP A 115 -0.09 -15.95 15.19
C ASP A 115 1.18 -16.68 14.74
N ALA A 116 2.14 -15.94 14.17
CA ALA A 116 3.44 -16.51 13.77
C ALA A 116 4.19 -17.11 14.96
N LEU A 117 4.20 -16.43 16.12
CA LEU A 117 4.84 -16.94 17.33
C LEU A 117 4.20 -18.25 17.83
N ARG A 118 2.86 -18.37 17.76
CA ARG A 118 2.15 -19.60 18.12
C ARG A 118 2.54 -20.77 17.22
N GLU A 119 2.71 -20.53 15.92
CA GLU A 119 3.17 -21.55 14.98
C GLU A 119 4.59 -22.03 15.32
N VAL A 120 5.51 -21.10 15.56
CA VAL A 120 6.90 -21.41 15.97
C VAL A 120 6.91 -22.21 17.27
N GLU A 121 6.09 -21.82 18.26
CA GLU A 121 5.97 -22.55 19.53
C GLU A 121 5.49 -23.99 19.30
N ALA A 122 4.51 -24.20 18.41
CA ALA A 122 4.02 -25.53 18.07
C ALA A 122 5.11 -26.39 17.40
N LEU A 123 5.87 -25.82 16.46
CA LEU A 123 6.99 -26.50 15.79
C LEU A 123 8.09 -26.90 16.79
N LEU A 124 8.44 -26.00 17.71
CA LEU A 124 9.41 -26.30 18.77
C LEU A 124 8.93 -27.46 19.66
N LYS A 125 7.64 -27.48 20.05
CA LYS A 125 7.04 -28.57 20.83
C LYS A 125 7.00 -29.89 20.07
N ALA A 126 6.89 -29.85 18.74
CA ALA A 126 6.96 -31.03 17.88
C ALA A 126 8.38 -31.55 17.65
N GLY A 127 9.41 -30.89 18.19
CA GLY A 127 10.81 -31.31 18.11
C GLY A 127 11.64 -30.64 17.02
N TYR A 128 11.08 -29.66 16.29
CA TYR A 128 11.84 -28.87 15.31
C TYR A 128 12.63 -27.77 16.01
N THR A 129 13.87 -28.05 16.39
CA THR A 129 14.69 -27.16 17.23
C THR A 129 15.75 -26.36 16.49
N PHE A 130 15.87 -26.53 15.16
CA PHE A 130 16.80 -25.78 14.32
C PHE A 130 16.03 -24.73 13.51
N VAL A 131 16.54 -23.49 13.52
CA VAL A 131 15.94 -22.36 12.80
C VAL A 131 16.90 -21.93 11.71
N VAL A 132 16.37 -21.79 10.49
CA VAL A 132 17.04 -21.11 9.39
C VAL A 132 16.48 -19.70 9.34
N ASP A 133 17.30 -18.72 9.71
CA ASP A 133 16.94 -17.31 9.67
C ASP A 133 17.36 -16.70 8.34
N ALA A 134 16.42 -16.05 7.66
CA ALA A 134 16.60 -15.46 6.34
C ALA A 134 15.82 -14.15 6.24
N ASP A 135 16.50 -13.10 5.79
CA ASP A 135 15.92 -11.76 5.59
C ASP A 135 16.31 -11.20 4.22
N VAL A 136 15.42 -10.40 3.64
CA VAL A 136 15.63 -9.74 2.35
C VAL A 136 16.00 -8.28 2.58
N LYS A 137 17.25 -7.93 2.31
CA LYS A 137 17.75 -6.57 2.42
C LYS A 137 16.99 -5.63 1.46
N SER A 138 16.49 -4.52 2.00
CA SER A 138 15.89 -3.43 1.20
C SER A 138 14.83 -3.90 0.20
N TYR A 139 13.95 -4.81 0.63
CA TYR A 139 12.95 -5.44 -0.23
C TYR A 139 12.20 -4.45 -1.15
N PHE A 140 11.61 -3.39 -0.58
CA PHE A 140 10.83 -2.42 -1.37
C PHE A 140 11.66 -1.54 -2.31
N ASP A 141 12.96 -1.38 -2.06
CA ASP A 141 13.85 -0.61 -2.93
C ASP A 141 14.41 -1.48 -4.08
N THR A 142 14.34 -2.81 -3.95
CA THR A 142 15.03 -3.77 -4.84
C THR A 142 14.11 -4.77 -5.51
N ILE A 143 12.80 -4.75 -5.19
CA ILE A 143 11.82 -5.66 -5.78
C ILE A 143 11.76 -5.46 -7.31
N PRO A 144 11.95 -6.53 -8.11
CA PRO A 144 11.92 -6.41 -9.55
C PRO A 144 10.47 -6.21 -10.03
N CYS A 145 10.20 -5.02 -10.57
CA CYS A 145 8.83 -4.61 -10.93
C CYS A 145 8.22 -5.45 -12.06
N GLY A 146 9.01 -5.90 -13.05
CA GLY A 146 8.51 -6.76 -14.14
C GLY A 146 7.91 -8.08 -13.61
N PRO A 147 8.71 -8.93 -12.93
CA PRO A 147 8.20 -10.15 -12.29
C PRO A 147 7.07 -9.91 -11.28
N LEU A 148 7.04 -8.76 -10.59
CA LEU A 148 5.92 -8.40 -9.73
C LEU A 148 4.64 -8.18 -10.53
N MET A 149 4.72 -7.48 -11.67
CA MET A 149 3.58 -7.26 -12.56
C MET A 149 3.12 -8.57 -13.19
N ASP A 150 4.03 -9.45 -13.63
CA ASP A 150 3.67 -10.77 -14.16
C ASP A 150 2.80 -11.57 -13.14
N ARG A 151 3.18 -11.53 -11.85
CA ARG A 151 2.41 -12.18 -10.78
C ARG A 151 1.06 -11.54 -10.51
N LEU A 152 0.91 -10.24 -10.75
CA LEU A 152 -0.37 -9.55 -10.63
C LEU A 152 -1.28 -9.91 -11.82
N GLU A 153 -0.72 -10.06 -13.01
CA GLU A 153 -1.44 -10.44 -14.24
C GLU A 153 -2.02 -11.86 -14.17
N ASP A 154 -1.37 -12.77 -13.46
CA ASP A 154 -1.88 -14.13 -13.20
C ASP A 154 -3.28 -14.10 -12.54
N GLU A 155 -3.54 -13.14 -11.65
CA GLU A 155 -4.77 -13.05 -10.85
C GLU A 155 -5.74 -11.94 -11.32
N ILE A 156 -5.22 -10.90 -12.00
CA ILE A 156 -5.95 -9.68 -12.32
C ILE A 156 -5.99 -9.45 -13.83
N SER A 157 -7.16 -9.64 -14.45
CA SER A 157 -7.33 -9.43 -15.89
C SER A 157 -7.66 -7.99 -16.31
N ASP A 158 -7.92 -7.08 -15.36
CA ASP A 158 -8.30 -5.70 -15.67
C ASP A 158 -7.06 -4.83 -15.93
N GLY A 159 -6.77 -4.59 -17.22
CA GLY A 159 -5.62 -3.79 -17.66
C GLY A 159 -5.58 -2.36 -17.11
N LYS A 160 -6.72 -1.74 -16.77
CA LYS A 160 -6.73 -0.40 -16.15
C LYS A 160 -6.27 -0.44 -14.70
N VAL A 161 -6.58 -1.54 -13.99
CA VAL A 161 -6.09 -1.75 -12.63
C VAL A 161 -4.59 -2.01 -12.65
N LEU A 162 -4.12 -2.87 -13.55
CA LEU A 162 -2.68 -3.16 -13.73
C LEU A 162 -1.89 -1.90 -14.07
N ALA A 163 -2.34 -1.12 -15.07
CA ALA A 163 -1.68 0.14 -15.45
C ALA A 163 -1.65 1.16 -14.30
N LEU A 164 -2.65 1.16 -13.41
CA LEU A 164 -2.66 2.02 -12.25
C LEU A 164 -1.66 1.55 -11.17
N VAL A 165 -1.53 0.24 -10.96
CA VAL A 165 -0.50 -0.32 -10.07
C VAL A 165 0.90 0.00 -10.62
N GLU A 166 1.11 -0.20 -11.91
CA GLU A 166 2.37 0.13 -12.58
C GLU A 166 2.72 1.63 -12.44
N ALA A 167 1.73 2.51 -12.61
CA ALA A 167 1.92 3.94 -12.39
C ALA A 167 2.33 4.29 -10.94
N PHE A 168 1.85 3.54 -9.94
CA PHE A 168 2.29 3.71 -8.56
C PHE A 168 3.72 3.18 -8.32
N LEU A 169 4.07 2.05 -8.94
CA LEU A 169 5.43 1.50 -8.85
C LEU A 169 6.47 2.42 -9.51
N GLY A 170 6.07 3.14 -10.57
CA GLY A 170 6.90 4.12 -11.28
C GLY A 170 6.87 5.54 -10.70
N GLN A 171 6.35 5.76 -9.49
CA GLN A 171 6.31 7.11 -8.90
C GLN A 171 7.71 7.68 -8.69
N ASP A 172 7.91 8.91 -9.15
CA ASP A 172 9.09 9.70 -8.82
C ASP A 172 9.14 9.99 -7.31
N ILE A 173 10.35 10.15 -6.79
CA ILE A 173 10.59 10.51 -5.38
C ILE A 173 11.21 11.90 -5.33
N LEU A 174 10.54 12.83 -4.66
CA LEU A 174 11.04 14.18 -4.43
C LEU A 174 11.66 14.29 -3.04
N ASP A 175 12.93 14.68 -2.99
CA ASP A 175 13.70 14.91 -1.77
C ASP A 175 14.05 16.40 -1.61
N GLY A 176 14.16 16.87 -0.37
CA GLY A 176 14.52 18.27 -0.06
C GLY A 176 13.41 19.33 -0.16
N LEU A 177 12.14 18.95 0.03
CA LEU A 177 10.95 19.85 -0.03
C LEU A 177 10.53 20.54 1.27
#